data_AF-A0A8X8ZA94-F1
#
_entry.id   AF-A0A8X8ZA94-F1
#
_cell.length_a   1.000
_cell.length_b   1.000
_cell.length_c   1.000
_cell.angle_alpha   90.00
_cell.angle_beta   90.00
_cell.angle_gamma   90.00
#
_symmetry.space_group_name_H-M   'P 1'
#
loop_
_entity.id
_entity.type
_entity.pdbx_description
1 polymer ?
#
loop_
_entity_poly.entity_id
_entity_poly.type
_entity_poly.pdbx_seq_one_letter_code
_entity_poly.pdbx_strand_id
1 'polypeptide(L)'
;MGSFPGHAIPGTLFLVIGVWHMWCSLNRYASNPKSFRVRVWNPVPGFDGRLKYLELYVIAIGAFFDLCIEFLYSTHLKIIVHGVLNPSHMNDFEHSGMLLMFFIFGVVALLSEKTRYLPLPEGALCLVASAAFTAEYLLFYFHSTTHKGLEGWYHFILVLLIGLCILSTIAGALMPTSFPADLCSGMAMTLQGLWFYQTAFTLYGSMMPDGCLLKDNEVKCHSPEHEIRGELLANFQLFIQAFSVLAAVAGAYIYIEPKYRGSNSIRSRALDDADDQNIISSDR
;
A
#
# COMPACT_ATOMS: atom_id res chain seq x y z
N MET A 1 -20.56 -0.39 -6.17
CA MET A 1 -21.25 0.12 -4.97
C MET A 1 -20.39 -0.16 -3.78
N GLY A 2 -20.31 0.77 -2.82
CA GLY A 2 -19.54 0.53 -1.60
C GLY A 2 -20.23 -0.44 -0.66
N SER A 3 -19.46 -1.34 -0.06
CA SER A 3 -19.91 -2.24 0.99
C SER A 3 -18.84 -2.33 2.08
N PHE A 4 -19.24 -2.79 3.27
CA PHE A 4 -18.27 -3.01 4.35
C PHE A 4 -17.15 -3.97 3.94
N PRO A 5 -17.42 -5.19 3.41
CA PRO A 5 -16.37 -6.10 2.97
C PRO A 5 -15.55 -5.53 1.81
N GLY A 6 -16.20 -4.82 0.88
CA GLY A 6 -15.55 -4.19 -0.27
C GLY A 6 -14.53 -3.11 0.10
N HIS A 7 -14.59 -2.57 1.32
CA HIS A 7 -13.56 -1.66 1.85
C HIS A 7 -12.60 -2.35 2.83
N ALA A 8 -13.12 -3.21 3.71
CA ALA A 8 -12.30 -3.87 4.74
C ALA A 8 -11.27 -4.85 4.15
N ILE A 9 -11.62 -5.60 3.10
CA ILE A 9 -10.73 -6.56 2.46
C ILE A 9 -9.52 -5.86 1.80
N PRO A 10 -9.70 -4.91 0.85
CA PRO A 10 -8.57 -4.19 0.28
C PRO A 10 -7.82 -3.37 1.34
N GLY A 11 -8.54 -2.79 2.31
CA GLY A 11 -7.92 -2.09 3.44
C GLY A 11 -6.97 -2.96 4.25
N THR A 12 -7.31 -4.23 4.47
CA THR A 12 -6.43 -5.21 5.13
C THR A 12 -5.17 -5.46 4.33
N LEU A 13 -5.30 -5.66 3.02
CA LEU A 13 -4.17 -5.94 2.15
C LEU A 13 -3.18 -4.77 2.13
N PHE A 14 -3.67 -3.55 1.90
CA PHE A 14 -2.84 -2.34 1.91
C PHE A 14 -2.22 -2.07 3.29
N LEU A 15 -2.96 -2.28 4.37
CA LEU A 15 -2.44 -2.09 5.72
C LEU A 15 -1.32 -3.07 6.06
N VAL A 16 -1.52 -4.36 5.79
CA VAL A 16 -0.51 -5.40 6.08
C VAL A 16 0.74 -5.18 5.24
N ILE A 17 0.60 -4.92 3.94
CA ILE A 17 1.75 -4.68 3.05
C ILE A 17 2.43 -3.35 3.41
N GLY A 18 1.68 -2.28 3.67
CA GLY A 18 2.24 -0.98 4.05
C GLY A 18 3.05 -1.03 5.34
N VAL A 19 2.51 -1.67 6.39
CA VAL A 19 3.23 -1.86 7.66
C VAL A 19 4.48 -2.71 7.46
N TRP A 20 4.38 -3.76 6.65
CA TRP A 20 5.52 -4.61 6.29
C TRP A 20 6.62 -3.81 5.58
N HIS A 21 6.26 -2.95 4.62
CA HIS A 21 7.19 -2.06 3.91
C HIS A 21 7.87 -1.07 4.84
N MET A 22 7.11 -0.40 5.71
CA MET A 22 7.65 0.50 6.73
C MET A 22 8.69 -0.22 7.60
N TRP A 23 8.32 -1.39 8.12
CA TRP A 23 9.20 -2.18 8.98
C TRP A 23 10.49 -2.59 8.26
N CYS A 24 10.39 -3.08 7.03
CA CYS A 24 11.54 -3.48 6.24
C CYS A 24 12.44 -2.30 5.86
N SER A 25 11.87 -1.15 5.51
CA SER A 25 12.62 0.08 5.22
C SER A 25 13.43 0.53 6.43
N LEU A 26 12.79 0.57 7.62
CA LEU A 26 13.45 0.94 8.89
C LEU A 26 14.58 -0.02 9.24
N ASN A 27 14.38 -1.34 9.16
CA ASN A 27 15.42 -2.32 9.44
C ASN A 27 16.58 -2.24 8.44
N ARG A 28 16.27 -2.04 7.15
CA ARG A 28 17.27 -1.89 6.09
C ARG A 28 18.11 -0.63 6.31
N TYR A 29 17.49 0.48 6.69
CA TYR A 29 18.20 1.72 6.98
C TYR A 29 19.04 1.61 8.26
N ALA A 30 18.46 1.13 9.36
CA ALA A 30 19.17 0.99 10.62
C ALA A 30 20.36 0.01 10.55
N SER A 31 20.24 -1.06 9.75
CA SER A 31 21.33 -2.03 9.58
C SER A 31 22.52 -1.47 8.81
N ASN A 32 22.30 -0.80 7.66
CA ASN A 32 23.37 -0.15 6.91
C ASN A 32 22.87 1.07 6.11
N PRO A 33 22.94 2.29 6.69
CA PRO A 33 22.50 3.51 6.02
C PRO A 33 23.24 3.80 4.71
N LYS A 34 24.54 3.46 4.62
CA LYS A 34 25.39 3.77 3.47
C LYS A 34 25.07 2.92 2.25
N SER A 35 24.59 1.70 2.45
CA SER A 35 24.19 0.78 1.37
C SER A 35 22.69 0.73 1.15
N PHE A 36 21.95 1.69 1.71
CA PHE A 36 20.50 1.71 1.59
C PHE A 36 20.07 1.79 0.13
N ARG A 37 19.08 0.98 -0.23
CA ARG A 37 18.42 1.02 -1.52
C ARG A 37 16.91 0.87 -1.32
N VAL A 38 16.15 1.65 -2.07
CA VAL A 38 14.69 1.52 -2.19
C VAL A 38 14.36 0.09 -2.62
N ARG A 39 13.23 -0.44 -2.14
CA ARG A 39 12.66 -1.69 -2.67
C ARG A 39 11.16 -1.58 -2.78
N VAL A 40 10.63 -1.83 -3.97
CA VAL A 40 9.19 -1.85 -4.26
C VAL A 40 8.48 -3.04 -3.62
N TRP A 41 9.24 -4.05 -3.20
CA TRP A 41 8.72 -5.21 -2.48
C TRP A 41 9.79 -5.72 -1.50
N ASN A 42 9.39 -6.36 -0.41
CA ASN A 42 10.32 -6.73 0.66
C ASN A 42 10.29 -8.24 0.96
N PRO A 43 11.46 -8.91 1.01
CA PRO A 43 11.51 -10.34 1.25
C PRO A 43 11.19 -10.68 2.70
N VAL A 44 10.36 -11.70 2.92
CA VAL A 44 10.06 -12.20 4.26
C VAL A 44 11.22 -13.09 4.73
N PRO A 45 11.92 -12.72 5.82
CA PRO A 45 13.03 -13.49 6.34
C PRO A 45 12.54 -14.75 7.08
N GLY A 46 13.39 -15.78 7.14
CA GLY A 46 13.10 -17.03 7.85
C GLY A 46 12.62 -18.18 6.95
N PHE A 47 12.25 -19.30 7.58
CA PHE A 47 11.76 -20.53 6.92
C PHE A 47 12.64 -21.02 5.76
N ASP A 48 13.97 -20.98 5.92
CA ASP A 48 14.95 -21.37 4.90
C ASP A 48 14.77 -20.64 3.55
N GLY A 49 14.21 -19.41 3.58
CA GLY A 49 13.92 -18.63 2.38
C GLY A 49 12.69 -19.08 1.60
N ARG A 50 11.94 -20.09 2.08
CA ARG A 50 10.70 -20.57 1.42
C ARG A 50 9.64 -19.48 1.30
N LEU A 51 9.59 -18.55 2.25
CA LEU A 51 8.66 -17.42 2.26
C LEU A 51 9.25 -16.14 1.66
N LYS A 52 10.44 -16.19 1.05
CA LYS A 52 11.13 -15.00 0.52
C LYS A 52 10.20 -14.13 -0.33
N TYR A 53 9.39 -14.73 -1.21
CA TYR A 53 8.52 -14.03 -2.15
C TYR A 53 7.05 -13.93 -1.69
N LEU A 54 6.77 -14.14 -0.40
CA LEU A 54 5.40 -14.21 0.13
C LEU A 54 4.58 -12.96 -0.19
N GLU A 55 5.16 -11.77 -0.05
CA GLU A 55 4.49 -10.50 -0.38
C GLU A 55 4.00 -10.49 -1.83
N LEU A 56 4.88 -10.81 -2.78
CA LEU A 56 4.52 -10.85 -4.20
C LEU A 56 3.50 -11.93 -4.53
N TYR A 57 3.55 -13.08 -3.83
CA TYR A 57 2.54 -14.12 -3.96
C TYR A 57 1.18 -13.67 -3.44
N VAL A 58 1.14 -13.00 -2.29
CA VAL A 58 -0.09 -12.46 -1.72
C VAL A 58 -0.71 -11.43 -2.68
N ILE A 59 0.10 -10.54 -3.25
CA ILE A 59 -0.37 -9.55 -4.24
C ILE A 59 -0.88 -10.24 -5.50
N ALA A 60 -0.08 -11.11 -6.14
CA ALA A 60 -0.45 -11.72 -7.41
C ALA A 60 -1.64 -12.68 -7.27
N ILE A 61 -1.59 -13.59 -6.30
CA ILE A 61 -2.64 -14.60 -6.11
C ILE A 61 -3.92 -13.93 -5.58
N GLY A 62 -3.79 -13.00 -4.63
CA GLY A 62 -4.91 -12.24 -4.10
C GLY A 62 -5.62 -11.44 -5.18
N ALA A 63 -4.87 -10.64 -5.95
CA ALA A 63 -5.42 -9.84 -7.05
C ALA A 63 -6.05 -10.72 -8.14
N PHE A 64 -5.47 -11.89 -8.44
CA PHE A 64 -6.04 -12.82 -9.42
C PHE A 64 -7.36 -13.42 -8.94
N PHE A 65 -7.44 -13.89 -7.69
CA PHE A 65 -8.67 -14.44 -7.15
C PHE A 65 -9.78 -13.39 -7.09
N ASP A 66 -9.46 -12.19 -6.63
CA ASP A 66 -10.42 -11.09 -6.55
C ASP A 66 -10.86 -10.64 -7.95
N LEU A 67 -9.93 -10.60 -8.92
CA LEU A 67 -10.26 -10.38 -10.33
C LEU A 67 -11.24 -11.43 -10.85
N CYS A 68 -11.06 -12.71 -10.53
CA CYS A 68 -11.99 -13.75 -10.92
C CYS A 68 -13.36 -13.59 -10.25
N ILE A 69 -13.41 -13.18 -8.98
CA ILE A 69 -14.67 -12.94 -8.27
C ILE A 69 -15.41 -11.77 -8.92
N GLU A 70 -14.77 -10.61 -9.05
CA GLU A 70 -15.41 -9.42 -9.61
C GLU A 70 -15.80 -9.61 -11.08
N PHE A 71 -14.90 -10.15 -11.89
CA PHE A 71 -15.16 -10.27 -13.33
C PHE A 71 -16.15 -11.38 -13.68
N LEU A 72 -16.08 -12.53 -13.01
CA LEU A 72 -16.87 -13.72 -13.37
C LEU A 72 -18.07 -13.94 -12.44
N TYR A 73 -17.85 -13.89 -11.13
CA TYR A 73 -18.87 -14.26 -10.14
C TYR A 73 -19.86 -13.11 -9.89
N SER A 74 -19.37 -11.90 -9.61
CA SER A 74 -20.20 -10.71 -9.34
C SER A 74 -21.06 -10.33 -10.56
N THR A 75 -20.52 -10.49 -11.77
CA THR A 75 -21.26 -10.25 -13.02
C THR A 75 -22.25 -11.37 -13.37
N HIS A 76 -22.26 -12.49 -12.63
CA HIS A 76 -22.97 -13.72 -12.97
C HIS A 76 -22.74 -14.17 -14.42
N LEU A 77 -21.53 -13.95 -14.95
CA LEU A 77 -21.14 -14.16 -16.35
C LEU A 77 -21.95 -13.37 -17.39
N LYS A 78 -22.73 -12.38 -16.96
CA LYS A 78 -23.49 -11.48 -17.85
C LYS A 78 -22.61 -10.30 -18.28
N ILE A 79 -21.54 -10.62 -19.00
CA ILE A 79 -20.54 -9.64 -19.42
C ILE A 79 -21.12 -8.71 -20.50
N ILE A 80 -21.79 -9.28 -21.50
CA ILE A 80 -22.36 -8.53 -22.63
C ILE A 80 -23.87 -8.72 -22.62
N VAL A 81 -24.62 -7.62 -22.61
CA VAL A 81 -26.09 -7.61 -22.69
C VAL A 81 -26.48 -6.65 -23.81
N HIS A 82 -27.31 -7.11 -24.75
CA HIS A 82 -27.70 -6.34 -25.95
C HIS A 82 -26.52 -5.83 -26.81
N GLY A 83 -25.42 -6.58 -26.88
CA GLY A 83 -24.25 -6.21 -27.68
C GLY A 83 -23.35 -5.13 -27.08
N VAL A 84 -23.64 -4.68 -25.85
CA VAL A 84 -22.81 -3.74 -25.08
C VAL A 84 -22.36 -4.36 -23.76
N LEU A 85 -21.26 -3.85 -23.20
CA LEU A 85 -20.79 -4.24 -21.87
C LEU A 85 -21.88 -3.91 -20.85
N ASN A 86 -22.21 -4.86 -19.98
CA ASN A 86 -23.39 -4.76 -19.13
C ASN A 86 -23.33 -3.58 -18.15
N PRO A 87 -24.17 -2.53 -18.32
CA PRO A 87 -24.12 -1.34 -17.48
C PRO A 87 -24.39 -1.61 -16.00
N SER A 88 -25.14 -2.67 -15.68
CA SER A 88 -25.49 -2.99 -14.30
C SER A 88 -24.30 -3.47 -13.46
N HIS A 89 -23.21 -3.87 -14.10
CA HIS A 89 -21.99 -4.38 -13.47
C HIS A 89 -20.75 -3.54 -13.78
N MET A 90 -20.92 -2.27 -14.16
CA MET A 90 -19.79 -1.38 -14.50
C MET A 90 -18.77 -1.28 -13.37
N ASN A 91 -19.25 -1.18 -12.12
CA ASN A 91 -18.38 -1.15 -10.95
C ASN A 91 -17.49 -2.40 -10.85
N ASP A 92 -18.05 -3.58 -11.15
CA ASP A 92 -17.32 -4.85 -11.07
C ASP A 92 -16.26 -4.93 -12.18
N PHE A 93 -16.54 -4.38 -13.37
CA PHE A 93 -15.56 -4.27 -14.45
C PHE A 93 -14.45 -3.25 -14.15
N GLU A 94 -14.78 -2.12 -13.52
CA GLU A 94 -13.81 -1.13 -13.06
C GLU A 94 -12.88 -1.75 -12.00
N HIS A 95 -13.44 -2.41 -10.98
CA HIS A 95 -12.66 -3.16 -9.99
C HIS A 95 -11.77 -4.23 -10.63
N SER A 96 -12.31 -4.98 -11.59
CA SER A 96 -11.54 -5.97 -12.36
C SER A 96 -10.35 -5.33 -13.10
N GLY A 97 -10.55 -4.17 -13.72
CA GLY A 97 -9.48 -3.43 -14.39
C GLY A 97 -8.35 -2.99 -13.44
N MET A 98 -8.72 -2.53 -12.24
CA MET A 98 -7.78 -2.18 -11.18
C MET A 98 -6.99 -3.41 -10.69
N LEU A 99 -7.69 -4.49 -10.36
CA LEU A 99 -7.10 -5.74 -9.86
C LEU A 99 -6.17 -6.38 -10.89
N LEU A 100 -6.50 -6.29 -12.18
CA LEU A 100 -5.63 -6.72 -13.27
C LEU A 100 -4.28 -6.01 -13.24
N MET A 101 -4.23 -4.71 -12.92
CA MET A 101 -2.97 -3.97 -12.87
C MET A 101 -2.10 -4.38 -11.68
N PHE A 102 -2.69 -4.63 -10.50
CA PHE A 102 -1.97 -5.18 -9.35
C PHE A 102 -1.49 -6.62 -9.61
N PHE A 103 -2.29 -7.43 -10.30
CA PHE A 103 -1.89 -8.76 -10.74
C PHE A 103 -0.68 -8.70 -11.69
N ILE A 104 -0.74 -7.83 -12.71
CA ILE A 104 0.38 -7.61 -13.64
C ILE A 104 1.64 -7.20 -12.88
N PHE A 105 1.54 -6.24 -11.94
CA PHE A 105 2.67 -5.86 -11.08
C PHE A 105 3.26 -7.07 -10.35
N GLY A 106 2.42 -7.86 -9.66
CA GLY A 106 2.87 -9.04 -8.91
C GLY A 106 3.56 -10.08 -9.79
N VAL A 107 3.01 -10.36 -10.98
CA VAL A 107 3.61 -11.29 -11.95
C VAL A 107 4.92 -10.77 -12.50
N VAL A 108 4.98 -9.49 -12.91
CA VAL A 108 6.20 -8.87 -13.45
C VAL A 108 7.31 -8.86 -12.41
N ALA A 109 7.01 -8.51 -11.16
CA ALA A 109 7.97 -8.56 -10.05
C ALA A 109 8.46 -9.99 -9.78
N LEU A 110 7.57 -10.98 -9.74
CA LEU A 110 7.94 -12.40 -9.58
C LEU A 110 8.82 -12.90 -10.72
N LEU A 111 8.49 -12.56 -11.96
CA LEU A 111 9.28 -12.95 -13.14
C LEU A 111 10.66 -12.31 -13.11
N SER A 112 10.74 -11.03 -12.75
CA SER A 112 12.01 -10.32 -12.61
C SER A 112 12.92 -10.94 -11.55
N GLU A 113 12.33 -11.42 -10.46
CA GLU A 113 13.08 -12.01 -9.35
C GLU A 113 13.46 -13.48 -9.53
N LYS A 114 12.62 -14.26 -10.22
CA LYS A 114 12.80 -15.71 -10.37
C LYS A 114 13.43 -16.13 -11.69
N THR A 115 13.39 -15.27 -12.71
CA THR A 115 13.84 -15.64 -14.04
C THR A 115 14.97 -14.73 -14.51
N ARG A 116 15.80 -15.27 -15.39
CA ARG A 116 16.83 -14.49 -16.09
C ARG A 116 16.29 -13.80 -17.36
N TYR A 117 15.03 -14.05 -17.71
CA TYR A 117 14.44 -13.59 -18.97
C TYR A 117 13.99 -12.12 -18.92
N LEU A 118 13.63 -11.62 -17.73
CA LEU A 118 13.14 -10.25 -17.56
C LEU A 118 13.78 -9.56 -16.32
N PRO A 119 15.12 -9.42 -16.26
CA PRO A 119 15.76 -8.75 -15.14
C PRO A 119 15.48 -7.24 -15.18
N LEU A 120 14.45 -6.80 -14.46
CA LEU A 120 14.08 -5.39 -14.39
C LEU A 120 14.85 -4.71 -13.24
N PRO A 121 15.36 -3.48 -13.46
CA PRO A 121 15.89 -2.70 -12.36
C PRO A 121 14.75 -2.30 -11.40
N GLU A 122 15.10 -2.13 -10.13
CA GLU A 122 14.15 -1.77 -9.07
C GLU A 122 13.29 -0.55 -9.41
N GLY A 123 13.90 0.47 -10.04
CA GLY A 123 13.18 1.67 -10.48
C GLY A 123 12.11 1.39 -11.54
N ALA A 124 12.32 0.41 -12.43
CA ALA A 124 11.29 0.00 -13.39
C ALA A 124 10.13 -0.71 -12.68
N LEU A 125 10.41 -1.57 -11.70
CA LEU A 125 9.36 -2.19 -10.90
C LEU A 125 8.57 -1.16 -10.07
N CYS A 126 9.24 -0.12 -9.55
CA CYS A 126 8.58 1.03 -8.93
C CYS A 126 7.62 1.72 -9.91
N LEU A 127 8.03 1.96 -11.17
CA LEU A 127 7.14 2.55 -12.17
C LEU A 127 5.95 1.64 -12.53
N VAL A 128 6.15 0.32 -12.57
CA VAL A 128 5.05 -0.64 -12.77
C VAL A 128 4.07 -0.59 -11.60
N ALA A 129 4.56 -0.57 -10.35
CA ALA A 129 3.72 -0.39 -9.17
C ALA A 129 2.97 0.96 -9.20
N SER A 130 3.65 2.04 -9.58
CA SER A 130 3.03 3.36 -9.75
C SER A 130 1.96 3.36 -10.84
N ALA A 131 2.11 2.58 -11.91
CA ALA A 131 1.08 2.42 -12.93
C ALA A 131 -0.15 1.68 -12.39
N ALA A 132 0.05 0.68 -11.51
CA ALA A 132 -1.07 0.02 -10.82
C ALA A 132 -1.82 0.98 -9.88
N PHE A 133 -1.10 1.76 -9.06
CA PHE A 133 -1.71 2.81 -8.25
C PHE A 133 -2.38 3.90 -9.10
N THR A 134 -1.83 4.23 -10.27
CA THR A 134 -2.47 5.20 -11.20
C THR A 134 -3.79 4.66 -11.73
N ALA A 135 -3.86 3.37 -12.07
CA ALA A 135 -5.10 2.74 -12.49
C ALA A 135 -6.14 2.74 -11.35
N GLU A 136 -5.71 2.39 -10.12
CA GLU A 136 -6.53 2.52 -8.91
C GLU A 136 -7.05 3.95 -8.73
N TYR A 137 -6.17 4.96 -8.77
CA TYR A 137 -6.51 6.37 -8.63
C TYR A 137 -7.56 6.82 -9.64
N LEU A 138 -7.37 6.52 -10.92
CA LEU A 138 -8.27 6.96 -11.98
C LEU A 138 -9.67 6.35 -11.82
N LEU A 139 -9.72 5.04 -11.53
CA LEU A 139 -10.98 4.33 -11.35
C LEU A 139 -11.72 4.79 -10.10
N PHE A 140 -11.02 4.96 -8.97
CA PHE A 140 -11.62 5.53 -7.77
C PHE A 140 -11.99 6.99 -7.93
N TYR A 141 -11.26 7.78 -8.71
CA TYR A 141 -11.62 9.18 -8.98
C TYR A 141 -12.92 9.26 -9.77
N PHE A 142 -13.05 8.49 -10.86
CA PHE A 142 -14.30 8.44 -11.62
C PHE A 142 -15.46 7.91 -10.76
N HIS A 143 -15.23 6.85 -9.98
CA HIS A 143 -16.22 6.35 -9.03
C HIS A 143 -16.61 7.41 -7.98
N SER A 144 -15.63 8.08 -7.38
CA SER A 144 -15.84 9.11 -6.35
C SER A 144 -16.64 10.30 -6.87
N THR A 145 -16.50 10.67 -8.15
CA THR A 145 -17.30 11.77 -8.74
C THR A 145 -18.79 11.43 -8.87
N THR A 146 -19.16 10.15 -8.76
CA THR A 146 -20.57 9.73 -8.72
C THR A 146 -21.20 9.88 -7.33
N HIS A 147 -20.38 9.88 -6.29
CA HIS A 147 -20.81 10.06 -4.90
C HIS A 147 -20.92 11.54 -4.54
N LYS A 148 -21.89 11.89 -3.68
CA LYS A 148 -22.10 13.25 -3.18
C LYS A 148 -22.14 13.26 -1.65
N GLY A 149 -21.88 14.44 -1.07
CA GLY A 149 -21.87 14.66 0.37
C GLY A 149 -20.83 13.79 1.10
N LEU A 150 -21.21 13.27 2.27
CA LEU A 150 -20.30 12.57 3.17
C LEU A 150 -19.56 11.39 2.51
N GLU A 151 -20.27 10.54 1.77
CA GLU A 151 -19.65 9.40 1.07
C GLU A 151 -18.62 9.86 0.04
N GLY A 152 -18.94 10.91 -0.73
CA GLY A 152 -18.02 11.51 -1.69
C GLY A 152 -16.76 12.07 -1.02
N TRP A 153 -16.89 12.69 0.15
CA TRP A 153 -15.75 13.26 0.88
C TRP A 153 -14.76 12.19 1.37
N TYR A 154 -15.27 11.07 1.93
CA TYR A 154 -14.40 9.95 2.34
C TYR A 154 -13.67 9.30 1.16
N HIS A 155 -14.37 9.11 0.04
CA HIS A 155 -13.75 8.57 -1.18
C HIS A 155 -12.75 9.57 -1.80
N PHE A 156 -13.01 10.87 -1.72
CA PHE A 156 -12.06 11.88 -2.18
C PHE A 156 -10.74 11.84 -1.39
N ILE A 157 -10.82 11.73 -0.06
CA ILE A 157 -9.60 11.56 0.77
C ILE A 157 -8.87 10.27 0.39
N LEU A 158 -9.58 9.17 0.11
CA LEU A 158 -8.97 7.92 -0.35
C LEU A 158 -8.18 8.13 -1.64
N VAL A 159 -8.76 8.84 -2.62
CA VAL A 159 -8.10 9.19 -3.89
C VAL A 159 -6.82 10.01 -3.65
N LEU A 160 -6.84 10.97 -2.71
CA LEU A 160 -5.63 11.73 -2.35
C LEU A 160 -4.54 10.83 -1.76
N LEU A 161 -4.89 9.86 -0.91
CA LEU A 161 -3.95 8.90 -0.34
C LEU A 161 -3.33 7.97 -1.39
N ILE A 162 -4.13 7.51 -2.35
CA ILE A 162 -3.63 6.76 -3.51
C ILE A 162 -2.67 7.65 -4.33
N GLY A 163 -2.97 8.93 -4.48
CA GLY A 163 -2.06 9.92 -5.06
C GLY A 163 -0.71 9.99 -4.34
N LEU A 164 -0.69 9.92 -3.01
CA LEU A 164 0.56 9.84 -2.24
C LEU A 164 1.32 8.53 -2.50
N CYS A 165 0.63 7.40 -2.67
CA CYS A 165 1.25 6.12 -3.06
C CYS A 165 1.93 6.24 -4.44
N ILE A 166 1.27 6.87 -5.42
CA ILE A 166 1.85 7.14 -6.75
C ILE A 166 3.12 8.00 -6.61
N LEU A 167 3.02 9.16 -5.96
CA LEU A 167 4.12 10.11 -5.85
C LEU A 167 5.33 9.54 -5.10
N SER A 168 5.09 8.83 -3.98
CA SER A 168 6.15 8.19 -3.21
C SER A 168 6.82 7.05 -3.95
N THR A 169 6.06 6.25 -4.71
CA THR A 169 6.62 5.16 -5.53
C THR A 169 7.44 5.69 -6.71
N ILE A 170 6.99 6.77 -7.38
CA ILE A 170 7.78 7.46 -8.40
C ILE A 170 9.05 8.06 -7.78
N ALA A 171 8.94 8.68 -6.60
CA ALA A 171 10.10 9.20 -5.88
C ALA A 171 11.12 8.09 -5.57
N GLY A 172 10.66 6.89 -5.21
CA GLY A 172 11.51 5.71 -5.04
C GLY A 172 12.24 5.29 -6.31
N ALA A 173 11.58 5.39 -7.48
CA ALA A 173 12.20 5.12 -8.77
C ALA A 173 13.28 6.16 -9.14
N LEU A 174 13.00 7.44 -8.89
CA LEU A 174 13.89 8.56 -9.22
C LEU A 174 15.07 8.68 -8.24
N MET A 175 14.87 8.28 -6.98
CA MET A 175 15.85 8.40 -5.90
C MET A 175 16.09 7.04 -5.22
N PRO A 176 16.73 6.09 -5.91
CA PRO A 176 16.84 4.69 -5.46
C PRO A 176 17.70 4.48 -4.19
N THR A 177 18.37 5.52 -3.69
CA THR A 177 19.16 5.50 -2.43
C THR A 177 18.50 6.29 -1.30
N SER A 178 17.33 6.90 -1.54
CA SER A 178 16.67 7.76 -0.57
C SER A 178 15.82 6.95 0.40
N PHE A 179 16.25 6.90 1.66
CA PHE A 179 15.45 6.31 2.74
C PHE A 179 14.08 6.98 2.93
N PRO A 180 13.97 8.32 2.95
CA PRO A 180 12.66 8.96 3.05
C PRO A 180 11.71 8.60 1.91
N ALA A 181 12.21 8.43 0.68
CA ALA A 181 11.36 8.06 -0.45
C ALA A 181 10.73 6.66 -0.26
N ASP A 182 11.54 5.69 0.17
CA ASP A 182 11.12 4.31 0.46
C ASP A 182 10.22 4.21 1.70
N LEU A 183 10.47 5.03 2.72
CA LEU A 183 9.64 5.06 3.92
C LEU A 183 8.27 5.69 3.64
N CYS A 184 8.24 6.76 2.85
CA CYS A 184 7.01 7.43 2.44
C CYS A 184 6.06 6.52 1.67
N SER A 185 6.56 5.60 0.83
CA SER A 185 5.69 4.64 0.14
C SER A 185 5.01 3.68 1.11
N GLY A 186 5.77 3.11 2.07
CA GLY A 186 5.19 2.28 3.12
C GLY A 186 4.18 3.03 4.00
N MET A 187 4.47 4.29 4.36
CA MET A 187 3.56 5.14 5.12
C MET A 187 2.28 5.47 4.34
N ALA A 188 2.40 5.81 3.05
CA ALA A 188 1.26 6.11 2.19
C ALA A 188 0.36 4.89 2.02
N MET A 189 0.92 3.70 1.78
CA MET A 189 0.17 2.45 1.69
C MET A 189 -0.52 2.10 3.01
N THR A 190 0.16 2.33 4.15
CA THR A 190 -0.43 2.13 5.47
C THR A 190 -1.60 3.07 5.71
N LEU A 191 -1.47 4.36 5.36
CA LEU A 191 -2.55 5.33 5.47
C LEU A 191 -3.72 4.99 4.53
N GLN A 192 -3.44 4.60 3.29
CA GLN A 192 -4.46 4.12 2.35
C GLN A 192 -5.24 2.94 2.96
N GLY A 193 -4.55 1.95 3.53
CA GLY A 193 -5.19 0.80 4.19
C GLY A 193 -6.03 1.18 5.42
N LEU A 194 -5.51 2.05 6.30
CA LEU A 194 -6.25 2.58 7.45
C LEU A 194 -7.49 3.38 7.01
N TRP A 195 -7.38 4.13 5.93
CA TRP A 195 -8.48 4.94 5.43
C TRP A 195 -9.58 4.09 4.79
N PHE A 196 -9.23 3.02 4.08
CA PHE A 196 -10.21 2.01 3.65
C PHE A 196 -11.00 1.46 4.85
N TYR A 197 -10.33 1.12 5.94
CA TYR A 197 -10.99 0.70 7.19
C TYR A 197 -11.88 1.80 7.77
N GLN A 198 -11.40 3.04 7.78
CA GLN A 198 -12.18 4.18 8.26
C GLN A 198 -13.46 4.36 7.45
N THR A 199 -13.36 4.31 6.12
CA THR A 199 -14.51 4.36 5.21
C THR A 199 -15.46 3.19 5.47
N ALA A 200 -14.94 1.96 5.64
CA ALA A 200 -15.76 0.78 5.95
C ALA A 200 -16.58 0.98 7.22
N PHE A 201 -15.94 1.37 8.32
CA PHE A 201 -16.60 1.52 9.61
C PHE A 201 -17.51 2.76 9.70
N THR A 202 -17.11 3.88 9.10
CA THR A 202 -17.90 5.12 9.13
C THR A 202 -19.12 5.02 8.21
N LEU A 203 -18.95 4.60 6.96
CA LEU A 203 -20.03 4.67 5.97
C LEU A 203 -20.91 3.41 5.95
N TYR A 204 -20.34 2.24 6.28
CA TYR A 204 -21.03 0.95 6.17
C TYR A 204 -21.00 0.13 7.46
N GLY A 205 -20.55 0.73 8.57
CA GLY A 205 -20.37 0.06 9.85
C GLY A 205 -20.98 0.84 11.02
N SER A 206 -20.46 0.57 12.21
CA SER A 206 -21.01 1.09 13.46
C SER A 206 -20.60 2.53 13.81
N MET A 207 -19.78 3.19 12.98
CA MET A 207 -19.23 4.53 13.26
C MET A 207 -19.91 5.64 12.45
N MET A 208 -21.12 5.40 11.96
CA MET A 208 -21.87 6.39 11.18
C MET A 208 -22.13 7.66 12.01
N PRO A 209 -21.83 8.87 11.46
CA PRO A 209 -22.04 10.12 12.19
C PRO A 209 -23.53 10.37 12.49
N ASP A 210 -23.79 10.99 13.64
CA ASP A 210 -25.15 11.35 14.05
C ASP A 210 -25.87 12.17 12.99
N GLY A 211 -27.07 11.72 12.61
CA GLY A 211 -27.90 12.38 11.59
C GLY A 211 -27.61 11.96 10.15
N CYS A 212 -26.71 11.01 9.93
CA CYS A 212 -26.53 10.33 8.64
C CYS A 212 -26.98 8.87 8.74
N LEU A 213 -27.52 8.34 7.63
CA LEU A 213 -27.93 6.94 7.52
C LEU A 213 -27.63 6.37 6.13
N LEU A 214 -27.34 5.07 6.06
CA LEU A 214 -27.28 4.34 4.80
C LEU A 214 -28.70 3.98 4.35
N LYS A 215 -29.16 4.58 3.25
CA LYS A 215 -30.50 4.33 2.68
C LYS A 215 -30.37 3.99 1.20
N ASP A 216 -30.93 2.85 0.79
CA ASP A 216 -30.91 2.40 -0.61
C ASP A 216 -29.48 2.32 -1.20
N ASN A 217 -28.51 1.89 -0.39
CA ASN A 217 -27.06 1.85 -0.71
C ASN A 217 -26.39 3.21 -0.96
N GLU A 218 -27.01 4.32 -0.55
CA GLU A 218 -26.42 5.65 -0.57
C GLU A 218 -26.37 6.22 0.86
N VAL A 219 -25.27 6.88 1.22
CA VAL A 219 -25.20 7.60 2.51
C VAL A 219 -25.94 8.92 2.39
N LYS A 220 -26.98 9.12 3.21
CA LYS A 220 -27.79 10.34 3.25
C LYS A 220 -27.79 10.96 4.64
N CYS A 221 -27.52 12.25 4.71
CA CYS A 221 -27.59 13.04 5.94
C CYS A 221 -28.91 13.83 5.99
N HIS A 222 -29.51 13.94 7.18
CA HIS A 222 -30.82 14.59 7.38
C HIS A 222 -30.79 16.10 7.08
N SER A 223 -29.65 16.75 7.30
CA SER A 223 -29.45 18.17 7.01
C SER A 223 -28.01 18.44 6.57
N PRO A 224 -27.76 19.57 5.88
CA PRO A 224 -26.41 20.00 5.52
C PRO A 224 -25.48 20.17 6.73
N GLU A 225 -26.01 20.49 7.91
CA GLU A 225 -25.23 20.65 9.14
C GLU A 225 -24.63 19.31 9.61
N HIS A 226 -25.39 18.21 9.49
CA HIS A 226 -24.91 16.87 9.80
C HIS A 226 -23.85 16.40 8.80
N GLU A 227 -24.00 16.75 7.53
CA GLU A 227 -23.02 16.46 6.48
C GLU A 227 -21.70 17.17 6.74
N ILE A 228 -21.71 18.49 6.95
CA ILE A 228 -20.51 19.29 7.26
C ILE A 228 -19.81 18.76 8.53
N ARG A 229 -20.59 18.38 9.55
CA ARG A 229 -20.03 17.78 10.76
C ARG A 229 -19.35 16.44 10.49
N GLY A 230 -19.94 15.60 9.64
CA GLY A 230 -19.35 14.33 9.22
C GLY A 230 -18.06 14.52 8.41
N GLU A 231 -18.01 15.52 7.54
CA GLU A 231 -16.81 15.87 6.76
C GLU A 231 -15.69 16.41 7.65
N LEU A 232 -16.02 17.26 8.62
CA LEU A 232 -15.07 17.75 9.62
C LEU A 232 -14.51 16.60 10.46
N LEU A 233 -15.36 15.64 10.85
CA LEU A 233 -14.94 14.44 11.55
C LEU A 233 -13.98 13.61 10.69
N ALA A 234 -14.24 13.47 9.39
CA ALA A 234 -13.35 12.79 8.45
C ALA A 234 -11.95 13.43 8.43
N ASN A 235 -11.89 14.77 8.35
CA ASN A 235 -10.62 15.51 8.36
C ASN A 235 -9.85 15.25 9.68
N PHE A 236 -10.55 15.29 10.81
CA PHE A 236 -9.95 15.01 12.12
C PHE A 236 -9.42 13.56 12.22
N GLN A 237 -10.20 12.58 11.74
CA GLN A 237 -9.78 11.17 11.67
C GLN A 237 -8.53 11.01 10.80
N LEU A 238 -8.46 11.68 9.64
CA LEU A 238 -7.29 11.65 8.77
C LEU A 238 -6.04 12.15 9.49
N PHE A 239 -6.13 13.30 10.19
CA PHE A 239 -5.00 13.81 10.96
C PHE A 239 -4.58 12.86 12.08
N ILE A 240 -5.53 12.28 12.82
CA ILE A 240 -5.21 11.28 13.85
C ILE A 240 -4.46 10.10 13.24
N GLN A 241 -4.92 9.55 12.11
CA GLN A 241 -4.26 8.44 11.45
C GLN A 241 -2.86 8.82 10.96
N ALA A 242 -2.71 9.99 10.33
CA ALA A 242 -1.41 10.51 9.89
C ALA A 242 -0.41 10.65 11.05
N PHE A 243 -0.82 11.26 12.16
CA PHE A 243 0.03 11.39 13.36
C PHE A 243 0.31 10.03 13.99
N SER A 244 -0.65 9.10 14.00
CA SER A 244 -0.45 7.75 14.53
C SER A 244 0.58 6.97 13.73
N VAL A 245 0.55 7.07 12.39
CA VAL A 245 1.56 6.45 11.52
C VAL A 245 2.94 7.07 11.74
N LEU A 246 3.03 8.40 11.83
CA LEU A 246 4.30 9.08 12.15
C LEU A 246 4.86 8.66 13.52
N ALA A 247 4.02 8.60 14.54
CA ALA A 247 4.41 8.15 15.88
C ALA A 247 4.84 6.68 15.87
N ALA A 248 4.15 5.82 15.14
CA ALA A 248 4.51 4.41 14.99
C ALA A 248 5.87 4.25 14.29
N VAL A 249 6.14 5.01 13.24
CA VAL A 249 7.46 5.05 12.57
C VAL A 249 8.56 5.48 13.53
N ALA A 250 8.34 6.58 14.26
CA ALA A 250 9.31 7.09 15.23
C ALA A 250 9.59 6.07 16.34
N GLY A 251 8.54 5.48 16.91
CA GLY A 251 8.64 4.43 17.93
C GLY A 251 9.38 3.18 17.42
N ALA A 252 9.05 2.73 16.20
CA ALA A 252 9.73 1.60 15.57
C ALA A 252 11.22 1.90 15.32
N TYR A 253 11.56 3.10 14.85
CA TYR A 253 12.95 3.49 14.66
C TYR A 253 13.74 3.51 15.98
N ILE A 254 13.18 4.11 17.04
CA ILE A 254 13.77 4.14 18.39
C ILE A 254 14.00 2.72 18.93
N TYR A 255 13.07 1.80 18.65
CA TYR A 255 13.20 0.40 19.05
C TYR A 255 14.31 -0.34 18.27
N ILE A 256 14.43 -0.06 16.96
CA ILE A 256 15.34 -0.78 16.07
C ILE A 256 16.80 -0.27 16.18
N GLU A 257 17.02 1.04 16.32
CA GLU A 257 18.34 1.66 16.26
C GLU A 257 19.36 1.02 17.23
N PRO A 258 19.06 0.78 18.52
CA PRO A 258 20.03 0.23 19.46
C PRO A 258 20.50 -1.18 19.09
N LYS A 259 19.60 -2.00 18.52
CA LYS A 259 19.87 -3.38 18.13
C LYS A 259 20.95 -3.45 17.04
N TYR A 260 20.91 -2.53 16.08
CA TYR A 260 21.88 -2.49 14.99
C TYR A 260 23.13 -1.66 15.32
N ARG A 261 23.02 -0.61 16.15
CA ARG A 261 24.18 0.17 16.62
C ARG A 261 25.21 -0.70 17.33
N GLY A 262 24.77 -1.60 18.23
CA GLY A 262 25.65 -2.54 18.92
C GLY A 262 26.37 -3.50 17.96
N SER A 263 25.62 -4.09 17.02
CA SER A 263 26.18 -5.00 16.02
C SER A 263 27.17 -4.31 15.07
N ASN A 264 26.88 -3.08 14.65
CA ASN A 264 27.74 -2.32 13.75
C ASN A 264 29.04 -1.89 14.44
N SER A 265 28.99 -1.54 15.73
CA SER A 265 30.19 -1.22 16.52
C SER A 265 31.12 -2.42 16.68
N ILE A 266 30.57 -3.60 17.00
CA ILE A 266 31.36 -4.84 17.12
C ILE A 266 32.00 -5.20 15.79
N ARG A 267 31.25 -5.10 14.69
CA ARG A 267 31.75 -5.38 13.33
C ARG A 267 32.86 -4.41 12.91
N SER A 268 32.75 -3.13 13.27
CA SER A 268 33.81 -2.14 13.00
C SER A 268 35.10 -2.50 13.72
N ARG A 269 35.04 -2.81 15.02
CA ARG A 269 36.23 -3.20 15.79
C ARG A 269 36.89 -4.47 15.24
N ALA A 270 36.11 -5.47 14.85
CA ALA A 270 36.64 -6.69 14.26
C ALA A 270 37.33 -6.47 12.90
N LEU A 271 36.91 -5.45 12.13
CA LEU A 271 37.57 -5.06 10.89
C LEU A 271 38.88 -4.31 11.16
N ASP A 272 38.89 -3.41 12.15
CA ASP A 272 40.09 -2.68 12.56
C ASP A 272 41.16 -3.66 13.10
N ASP A 273 40.77 -4.62 13.95
CA ASP A 273 41.68 -5.65 14.48
C ASP A 273 42.26 -6.56 13.38
N ALA A 274 41.50 -6.83 12.32
CA ALA A 274 41.95 -7.65 11.18
C ALA A 274 42.90 -6.87 10.26
N ASP A 275 42.71 -5.56 10.11
CA ASP A 275 43.60 -4.72 9.31
C ASP A 275 44.97 -4.55 10.02
N ASP A 276 44.95 -4.31 11.33
CA ASP A 276 46.17 -4.25 12.15
C ASP A 276 46.98 -5.56 12.09
N GLN A 277 46.31 -6.73 12.11
CA GLN A 277 47.00 -8.02 11.97
C GLN A 277 47.63 -8.22 10.59
N ASN A 278 46.96 -7.76 9.53
CA ASN A 278 47.51 -7.83 8.18
C ASN A 278 48.73 -6.91 8.00
N ILE A 279 48.70 -5.70 8.58
CA ILE A 279 49.84 -4.78 8.58
C ILE A 279 51.03 -5.41 9.31
N ILE A 280 50.82 -5.99 10.51
CA ILE A 280 51.89 -6.64 11.28
C ILE A 280 52.47 -7.87 10.54
N SER A 281 51.67 -8.56 9.73
CA SER A 281 52.13 -9.69 8.92
C SER A 281 52.89 -9.30 7.65
N SER A 282 52.67 -8.07 7.14
CA SER A 282 53.34 -7.54 5.95
C SER A 282 54.72 -6.96 6.25
N ASP A 283 55.01 -6.63 7.52
CA ASP A 283 56.28 -6.06 7.99
C ASP A 283 57.29 -7.12 8.49
N ARG A 284 57.02 -8.42 8.31
CA ARG A 284 57.96 -9.53 8.53
C ARG A 284 58.33 -10.23 7.24
#